data_AF-A0A350XIC1-F1
#
_entry.id   AF-A0A350XIC1-F1
#
_cell.length_a   1.000
_cell.length_b   1.000
_cell.length_c   1.000
_cell.angle_alpha   90.00
_cell.angle_beta   90.00
_cell.angle_gamma   90.00
#
_symmetry.space_group_name_H-M   'P 1'
#
loop_
_entity.id
_entity.type
_entity.pdbx_description
1 polymer ?
#
loop_
_entity_poly.entity_id
_entity_poly.type
_entity_poly.pdbx_seq_one_letter_code
_entity_poly.pdbx_strand_id
1 'polypeptide(L)'
;MQIRRYRFNRASGKIYRESLQNLIEVSDHFDTIILYATPPVYGQPFQAMPAQDWISLCFLDNEFNWSFALLNSGQSDALRPFLNYQTQHQNLSSQITRINLVPQSSRSGRHWYAYAFEALPLPPEINPTEIRQNHPELPLIDPTINLDFSEPELEQFVQHAAFNSQIKIKLTDARTVFLSWD
;
A
#
# COMPACT_ATOMS: atom_id res chain seq x y z
N MET A 1 -9.12 6.23 24.53
CA MET A 1 -8.39 5.95 23.27
C MET A 1 -8.46 7.18 22.38
N GLN A 2 -7.38 7.57 21.71
CA GLN A 2 -7.37 8.70 20.76
C GLN A 2 -7.42 8.19 19.32
N ILE A 3 -7.93 9.01 18.40
CA ILE A 3 -7.79 8.78 16.96
C ILE A 3 -6.49 9.42 16.47
N ARG A 4 -5.64 8.66 15.78
CA ARG A 4 -4.39 9.15 15.19
C ARG A 4 -4.30 8.84 13.70
N ARG A 5 -3.44 9.58 13.01
CA ARG A 5 -3.18 9.40 11.58
C ARG A 5 -1.70 9.32 11.32
N TYR A 6 -1.31 8.43 10.43
CA TYR A 6 0.06 8.18 10.07
C TYR A 6 0.25 8.31 8.56
N ARG A 7 1.41 8.87 8.17
CA ARG A 7 1.83 9.03 6.78
C ARG A 7 3.14 8.28 6.56
N PHE A 8 3.14 7.38 5.59
CA PHE A 8 4.35 6.73 5.10
C PHE A 8 4.91 7.50 3.92
N ASN A 9 6.00 8.24 4.13
CA ASN A 9 6.63 9.01 3.06
C ASN A 9 7.67 8.16 2.33
N ARG A 10 7.26 7.57 1.22
CA ARG A 10 8.12 6.73 0.38
C ARG A 10 9.20 7.48 -0.40
N ALA A 11 9.15 8.82 -0.44
CA ALA A 11 10.23 9.61 -1.03
C ALA A 11 11.39 9.79 -0.06
N SER A 12 11.10 10.00 1.24
CA SER A 12 12.13 10.19 2.27
C SER A 12 12.47 8.93 3.06
N GLY A 13 11.63 7.90 3.02
CA GLY A 13 11.79 6.70 3.85
C GLY A 13 11.34 6.91 5.29
N LYS A 14 10.61 8.00 5.58
CA LYS A 14 10.19 8.38 6.93
C LYS A 14 8.71 8.14 7.17
N ILE A 15 8.39 7.85 8.43
CA ILE A 15 7.02 7.65 8.90
C ILE A 15 6.69 8.80 9.85
N TYR A 16 5.53 9.42 9.62
CA TYR A 16 5.08 10.57 10.38
C TYR A 16 3.73 10.30 11.03
N ARG A 17 3.55 10.76 12.26
CA ARG A 17 2.25 10.94 12.90
C ARG A 17 1.75 12.36 12.63
N GLU A 18 0.51 12.49 12.19
CA GLU A 18 -0.12 13.81 12.05
C GLU A 18 -0.44 14.42 13.41
N SER A 19 -0.17 15.72 13.52
CA SER A 19 -0.64 16.60 14.58
C SER A 19 -1.32 17.80 13.94
N LEU A 20 -2.08 18.58 14.73
CA LEU A 20 -2.88 19.71 14.26
C LEU A 20 -2.14 20.67 13.33
N GLN A 21 -0.83 20.85 13.52
CA GLN A 21 -0.02 21.81 12.78
C GLN A 21 1.25 21.20 12.16
N ASN A 22 1.62 19.98 12.55
CA ASN A 22 2.95 19.43 12.25
C ASN A 22 2.89 17.92 11.95
N LEU A 23 3.91 17.44 11.24
CA LEU A 23 4.22 16.02 11.11
C LEU A 23 5.31 15.66 12.11
N ILE A 24 5.03 14.70 12.99
CA ILE A 24 5.96 14.22 14.01
C ILE A 24 6.58 12.93 13.49
N GLU A 25 7.89 12.95 13.23
CA GLU A 25 8.62 11.72 12.90
C GLU A 25 8.60 10.77 14.09
N VAL A 26 8.24 9.51 13.85
CA VAL A 26 8.02 8.54 14.94
C VAL A 26 9.21 7.60 15.12
N SER A 27 9.59 6.89 14.06
CA SER A 27 10.65 5.88 14.09
C SER A 27 10.99 5.47 12.65
N ASP A 28 12.08 4.73 12.49
CA ASP A 28 12.48 4.12 11.21
C ASP A 28 11.59 2.90 10.85
N HIS A 29 10.89 2.33 11.83
CA HIS A 29 9.91 1.26 11.67
C HIS A 29 8.64 1.53 12.48
N PHE A 30 7.53 0.93 12.08
CA PHE A 30 6.24 1.14 12.73
C PHE A 30 5.55 -0.18 13.07
N ASP A 31 5.48 -0.48 14.36
CA ASP A 31 4.83 -1.67 14.89
C ASP A 31 3.36 -1.36 15.22
N THR A 32 2.46 -2.20 14.74
CA THR A 32 1.01 -1.94 14.79
C THR A 32 0.19 -3.23 14.76
N ILE A 33 -1.05 -3.20 15.25
CA ILE A 33 -1.99 -4.31 15.10
C ILE A 33 -3.06 -3.91 14.09
N ILE A 34 -3.02 -4.50 12.90
CA ILE A 34 -3.96 -4.15 11.83
C ILE A 34 -5.33 -4.76 12.14
N LEU A 35 -6.32 -3.89 12.33
CA LEU A 35 -7.71 -4.27 12.61
C LEU A 35 -8.51 -4.48 11.33
N TYR A 36 -8.22 -3.67 10.31
CA TYR A 36 -8.90 -3.71 9.03
C TYR A 36 -8.02 -3.09 7.93
N ALA A 37 -8.16 -3.61 6.71
CA ALA A 37 -7.58 -3.04 5.51
C ALA A 37 -8.61 -3.11 4.38
N THR A 38 -8.78 -2.02 3.62
CA THR A 38 -9.65 -2.02 2.43
C THR A 38 -9.01 -2.87 1.32
N PRO A 39 -9.80 -3.36 0.35
CA PRO A 39 -9.22 -3.75 -0.94
C PRO A 39 -8.48 -2.57 -1.58
N PRO A 40 -7.57 -2.82 -2.55
CA PRO A 40 -7.00 -1.77 -3.37
C PRO A 40 -8.11 -1.02 -4.11
N VAL A 41 -8.11 0.32 -4.02
CA VAL A 41 -9.02 1.19 -4.76
C VAL A 41 -8.21 2.16 -5.60
N TYR A 42 -8.52 2.23 -6.90
CA TYR A 42 -7.89 3.17 -7.81
C TYR A 42 -8.57 4.55 -7.72
N GLY A 43 -7.79 5.59 -7.46
CA GLY A 43 -8.34 6.95 -7.39
C GLY A 43 -7.34 8.01 -6.96
N GLN A 44 -7.86 9.21 -6.70
CA GLN A 44 -7.07 10.40 -6.35
C GLN A 44 -7.61 11.07 -5.09
N PRO A 45 -7.35 10.51 -3.89
CA PRO A 45 -7.83 11.08 -2.62
C PRO A 45 -7.17 12.42 -2.28
N PHE A 46 -6.01 12.71 -2.87
CA PHE A 46 -5.29 13.97 -2.67
C PHE A 46 -5.04 14.67 -4.00
N GLN A 47 -5.50 15.92 -4.12
CA GLN A 47 -5.35 16.71 -5.35
C GLN A 47 -3.90 16.86 -5.83
N ALA A 48 -2.94 16.90 -4.89
CA ALA A 48 -1.52 17.06 -5.20
C ALA A 48 -0.82 15.76 -5.70
N MET A 49 -1.52 14.63 -5.73
CA MET A 49 -0.98 13.34 -6.15
C MET A 49 -1.71 12.81 -7.37
N PRO A 50 -1.06 12.07 -8.29
CA PRO A 50 -1.77 11.42 -9.39
C PRO A 50 -2.69 10.31 -8.90
N ALA A 51 -3.69 9.98 -9.72
CA ALA A 51 -4.50 8.78 -9.52
C ALA A 51 -3.61 7.52 -9.49
N GLN A 52 -3.86 6.64 -8.53
CA GLN A 52 -3.10 5.42 -8.26
C GLN A 52 -3.92 4.50 -7.36
N ASP A 53 -3.40 3.31 -7.05
CA ASP A 53 -4.04 2.39 -6.11
C ASP A 53 -3.74 2.79 -4.66
N TRP A 54 -4.76 2.68 -3.83
CA TRP A 54 -4.74 3.00 -2.41
C TRP A 54 -5.30 1.85 -1.58
N ILE A 55 -4.70 1.65 -0.41
CA ILE A 55 -5.25 0.79 0.64
C ILE A 55 -5.32 1.60 1.92
N SER A 56 -6.52 1.71 2.50
CA SER A 56 -6.69 2.28 3.84
C SER A 56 -6.48 1.22 4.89
N LEU A 57 -5.66 1.55 5.89
CA LEU A 57 -5.42 0.73 7.07
C LEU A 57 -6.10 1.37 8.27
N CYS A 58 -6.79 0.55 9.05
CA CYS A 58 -7.21 0.85 10.41
C CYS A 58 -6.49 -0.09 11.36
N PHE A 59 -5.87 0.44 12.40
CA PHE A 59 -4.99 -0.31 13.27
C PHE A 59 -4.86 0.29 14.68
N LEU A 60 -4.29 -0.48 15.61
CA LEU A 60 -3.85 -0.01 16.91
C LEU A 60 -2.36 0.32 16.84
N ASP A 61 -1.97 1.56 17.16
CA ASP A 61 -0.56 1.93 17.22
C ASP A 61 0.16 1.31 18.45
N ASN A 62 1.45 1.57 18.59
CA ASN A 62 2.28 1.07 19.70
C ASN A 62 1.80 1.52 21.10
N GLU A 63 0.97 2.57 21.17
CA GLU A 63 0.32 3.06 22.40
C GLU A 63 -1.16 2.63 22.47
N PHE A 64 -1.58 1.68 21.63
CA PHE A 64 -2.95 1.18 21.48
C PHE A 64 -3.99 2.25 21.14
N ASN A 65 -3.61 3.30 20.42
CA ASN A 65 -4.54 4.28 19.90
C ASN A 65 -5.12 3.84 18.57
N TRP A 66 -6.40 4.11 18.35
CA TRP A 66 -7.10 3.82 17.11
C TRP A 66 -6.55 4.71 16.01
N SER A 67 -6.04 4.11 14.96
CA SER A 67 -5.15 4.81 14.05
C SER A 67 -5.42 4.46 12.60
N PHE A 68 -5.18 5.44 11.73
CA PHE A 68 -5.38 5.29 10.30
C PHE A 68 -4.12 5.62 9.51
N ALA A 69 -3.93 4.95 8.38
CA ALA A 69 -2.94 5.33 7.38
C ALA A 69 -3.40 4.90 5.99
N LEU A 70 -2.85 5.56 4.96
CA LEU A 70 -3.00 5.15 3.57
C LEU A 70 -1.69 4.58 3.04
N LEU A 71 -1.76 3.40 2.44
CA LEU A 71 -0.70 2.87 1.59
C LEU A 71 -1.01 3.24 0.14
N ASN A 72 0.03 3.52 -0.65
CA ASN A 72 -0.12 3.91 -2.04
C ASN A 72 0.84 3.14 -2.96
N SER A 73 0.38 2.75 -4.15
CA SER A 73 1.20 1.98 -5.10
C SER A 73 2.33 2.81 -5.70
N GLY A 74 2.09 4.10 -5.97
CA GLY A 74 3.03 4.96 -6.68
C GLY A 74 3.45 4.37 -8.04
N GLN A 75 4.63 4.75 -8.53
CA GLN A 75 5.13 4.29 -9.85
C GLN A 75 5.83 2.93 -9.81
N SER A 76 5.78 2.20 -8.69
CA SER A 76 6.64 1.03 -8.45
C SER A 76 5.89 -0.20 -7.92
N ASP A 77 4.57 -0.28 -8.12
CA ASP A 77 3.73 -1.37 -7.59
C ASP A 77 4.00 -1.67 -6.11
N ALA A 78 4.07 -0.60 -5.29
CA ALA A 78 4.53 -0.76 -3.92
C ALA A 78 3.52 -1.40 -2.98
N LEU A 79 2.29 -1.62 -3.41
CA LEU A 79 1.31 -2.34 -2.59
C LEU A 79 1.55 -3.85 -2.58
N ARG A 80 2.29 -4.38 -3.57
CA ARG A 80 2.55 -5.82 -3.69
C ARG A 80 3.12 -6.48 -2.43
N PRO A 81 4.09 -5.90 -1.70
CA PRO A 81 4.53 -6.43 -0.40
C PRO A 81 3.38 -6.58 0.61
N PHE A 82 2.47 -5.62 0.69
CA PHE A 82 1.32 -5.71 1.60
C PHE A 82 0.33 -6.79 1.14
N LEU A 83 0.02 -6.85 -0.16
CA LEU A 83 -0.88 -7.86 -0.72
C LEU A 83 -0.34 -9.29 -0.50
N ASN A 84 0.97 -9.49 -0.67
CA ASN A 84 1.63 -10.75 -0.35
C ASN A 84 1.54 -11.06 1.15
N TYR A 85 1.77 -10.07 2.01
CA TYR A 85 1.64 -10.22 3.45
C TYR A 85 0.22 -10.64 3.87
N GLN A 86 -0.83 -10.05 3.28
CA GLN A 86 -2.22 -10.43 3.56
C GLN A 86 -2.56 -11.86 3.15
N THR A 87 -1.99 -12.36 2.05
CA THR A 87 -2.20 -13.75 1.61
C THR A 87 -1.51 -14.76 2.53
N GLN A 88 -0.39 -14.38 3.14
CA GLN A 88 0.35 -15.21 4.10
C GLN A 88 -0.31 -15.19 5.49
N HIS A 89 -0.94 -14.08 5.87
CA HIS A 89 -1.50 -13.84 7.20
C HIS A 89 -3.00 -13.51 7.12
N GLN A 90 -3.85 -14.54 7.10
CA GLN A 90 -5.30 -14.39 6.93
C GLN A 90 -5.98 -13.57 8.04
N ASN A 91 -5.43 -13.59 9.27
CA ASN A 91 -5.91 -12.77 10.37
C ASN A 91 -4.85 -11.75 10.78
N LEU A 92 -4.91 -10.55 10.21
CA LEU A 92 -3.95 -9.48 10.49
C LEU A 92 -4.00 -9.00 11.95
N SER A 93 -5.13 -9.18 12.62
CA SER A 93 -5.33 -8.73 14.00
C SER A 93 -4.73 -9.69 15.04
N SER A 94 -4.31 -10.90 14.65
CA SER A 94 -3.73 -11.87 15.59
C SER A 94 -2.20 -11.75 15.75
N GLN A 95 -1.60 -10.69 15.23
CA GLN A 95 -0.16 -10.49 15.24
C GLN A 95 0.18 -8.99 15.28
N ILE A 96 1.38 -8.67 15.73
CA ILE A 96 1.96 -7.35 15.53
C ILE A 96 2.53 -7.33 14.10
N THR A 97 2.11 -6.34 13.32
CA THR A 97 2.68 -6.06 12.01
C THR A 97 3.73 -4.98 12.16
N ARG A 98 4.97 -5.29 11.81
CA ARG A 98 6.04 -4.32 11.65
C ARG A 98 6.07 -3.82 10.21
N ILE A 99 5.98 -2.51 10.03
CA ILE A 99 6.01 -1.84 8.73
C ILE A 99 7.31 -1.05 8.60
N ASN A 100 8.08 -1.35 7.55
CA ASN A 100 9.35 -0.69 7.24
C ASN A 100 9.28 0.00 5.87
N LEU A 101 10.05 1.07 5.70
CA LEU A 101 10.34 1.67 4.41
C LEU A 101 11.78 1.32 4.01
N VAL A 102 11.94 0.43 3.04
CA VAL A 102 13.24 -0.11 2.60
C VAL A 102 13.73 0.66 1.37
N PRO A 103 14.96 1.19 1.38
CA PRO A 103 15.49 1.95 0.25
C PRO A 103 15.62 1.07 -1.00
N GLN A 104 15.32 1.67 -2.15
CA GLN A 104 15.37 1.08 -3.48
C GLN A 104 16.06 2.06 -4.43
N SER A 105 16.75 1.52 -5.43
CA SER A 105 17.44 2.30 -6.44
C SER A 105 17.26 1.71 -7.83
N SER A 106 16.94 2.53 -8.82
CA SER A 106 16.95 2.11 -10.23
C SER A 106 18.38 2.11 -10.77
N ARG A 107 18.58 1.41 -11.89
CA ARG A 107 19.83 1.51 -12.68
C ARG A 107 20.11 2.93 -13.18
N SER A 108 19.07 3.77 -13.30
CA SER A 108 19.17 5.18 -13.68
C SER A 108 19.45 6.13 -12.51
N GLY A 109 19.66 5.61 -11.30
CA GLY A 109 19.99 6.42 -10.10
C GLY A 109 18.79 7.07 -9.41
N ARG A 110 17.56 6.70 -9.76
CA ARG A 110 16.37 7.12 -9.03
C ARG A 110 16.28 6.35 -7.72
N HIS A 111 16.03 7.05 -6.62
CA HIS A 111 15.86 6.45 -5.30
C HIS A 111 14.40 6.57 -4.86
N TRP A 112 13.89 5.53 -4.21
CA TRP A 112 12.59 5.51 -3.54
C TRP A 112 12.62 4.51 -2.39
N TYR A 113 11.57 4.49 -1.59
CA TYR A 113 11.40 3.48 -0.56
C TYR A 113 10.18 2.60 -0.89
N ALA A 114 10.34 1.29 -0.69
CA ALA A 114 9.27 0.30 -0.79
C ALA A 114 8.81 -0.13 0.61
N TYR A 115 7.56 -0.52 0.74
CA TYR A 115 7.08 -1.11 2.00
C TYR A 115 7.67 -2.50 2.19
N ALA A 116 7.97 -2.84 3.44
CA ALA A 116 8.19 -4.22 3.87
C ALA A 116 7.37 -4.49 5.13
N PHE A 117 6.86 -5.71 5.25
CA PHE A 117 5.97 -6.14 6.32
C PHE A 117 6.54 -7.38 6.97
N GLU A 118 6.51 -7.42 8.29
CA GLU A 118 6.94 -8.57 9.09
C GLU A 118 5.88 -8.84 10.15
N ALA A 119 5.56 -10.13 10.34
CA ALA A 119 4.66 -10.58 11.39
C ALA A 119 5.46 -10.93 12.65
N LEU A 120 5.10 -10.32 13.76
CA LEU A 120 5.66 -10.58 15.08
C LEU A 120 4.58 -11.17 15.99
N PRO A 121 4.94 -12.06 16.93
CA PRO A 121 3.98 -12.64 17.87
C PRO A 121 3.23 -11.57 18.65
N LEU A 122 1.92 -11.75 18.81
CA LEU A 122 1.10 -10.91 19.67
C LEU A 122 1.28 -11.36 21.14
N PRO A 123 1.62 -10.43 22.07
CA PRO A 123 1.62 -10.72 23.51
C PRO A 123 0.26 -11.28 23.97
N PRO A 124 0.24 -12.32 24.83
CA PRO A 124 -0.99 -13.00 25.24
C PRO A 124 -1.96 -12.10 26.03
N GLU A 125 -1.48 -11.00 26.59
CA GLU A 125 -2.29 -10.02 27.34
C GLU A 125 -3.11 -9.11 26.41
N ILE A 126 -2.83 -9.10 25.12
CA ILE A 126 -3.49 -8.22 24.15
C ILE A 126 -4.55 -9.00 23.40
N ASN A 127 -5.80 -8.55 23.51
CA ASN A 127 -6.94 -9.11 22.78
C ASN A 127 -7.57 -8.04 21.86
N PRO A 128 -7.17 -7.97 20.58
CA PRO A 128 -7.68 -6.95 19.64
C PRO A 128 -9.17 -7.08 19.37
N THR A 129 -9.74 -8.28 19.51
CA THR A 129 -11.18 -8.51 19.35
C THR A 129 -11.96 -7.85 20.49
N GLU A 130 -11.49 -8.02 21.72
CA GLU A 130 -12.08 -7.38 22.91
C GLU A 130 -11.93 -5.85 22.86
N ILE A 131 -10.75 -5.35 22.47
CA ILE A 131 -10.54 -3.90 22.27
C ILE A 131 -11.55 -3.34 21.28
N ARG A 132 -11.79 -4.05 20.15
CA ARG A 132 -12.77 -3.64 19.14
C ARG A 132 -14.21 -3.70 19.66
N GLN A 133 -14.55 -4.71 20.46
CA GLN A 133 -15.89 -4.85 21.05
C GLN A 133 -16.17 -3.78 22.10
N ASN A 134 -15.14 -3.31 22.82
CA ASN A 134 -15.25 -2.25 23.81
C ASN A 134 -15.34 -0.85 23.20
N HIS A 135 -15.02 -0.71 21.91
CA HIS A 135 -15.06 0.55 21.16
C HIS A 135 -15.85 0.45 19.85
N PRO A 136 -17.14 0.07 19.87
CA PRO A 136 -17.97 -0.08 18.67
C PRO A 136 -18.24 1.25 17.95
N GLU A 137 -18.06 2.39 18.64
CA GLU A 137 -18.21 3.73 18.09
C GLU A 137 -17.07 4.13 17.13
N LEU A 138 -15.93 3.44 17.18
CA LEU A 138 -14.75 3.80 16.39
C LEU A 138 -14.83 3.17 14.98
N PRO A 139 -14.67 3.97 13.91
CA PRO A 139 -14.83 3.47 12.56
C PRO A 139 -13.61 2.63 12.12
N LEU A 140 -13.86 1.66 11.24
CA LEU A 140 -12.80 0.85 10.61
C LEU A 140 -12.23 1.48 9.34
N ILE A 141 -12.83 2.57 8.86
CA ILE A 141 -12.37 3.34 7.71
C ILE A 141 -12.21 4.78 8.18
N ASP A 142 -11.11 5.45 7.81
CA ASP A 142 -10.90 6.85 8.16
C ASP A 142 -12.03 7.72 7.60
N PRO A 143 -12.86 8.36 8.44
CA PRO A 143 -13.99 9.16 7.97
C PRO A 143 -13.57 10.45 7.25
N THR A 144 -12.29 10.82 7.31
CA THR A 144 -11.76 12.06 6.70
C THR A 144 -11.15 11.84 5.32
N ILE A 145 -11.03 10.59 4.86
CA ILE A 145 -10.53 10.26 3.53
C ILE A 145 -11.68 9.67 2.72
N ASN A 146 -11.97 10.30 1.59
CA ASN A 146 -12.90 9.72 0.62
C ASN A 146 -12.15 8.72 -0.28
N LEU A 147 -12.55 7.45 -0.22
CA LEU A 147 -12.09 6.38 -1.12
C LEU A 147 -13.23 5.82 -2.00
N ASP A 148 -14.38 6.48 -2.04
CA ASP A 148 -15.50 6.11 -2.91
C ASP A 148 -15.26 6.69 -4.31
N PHE A 149 -14.42 5.99 -5.08
CA PHE A 149 -14.13 6.33 -6.47
C PHE A 149 -14.91 5.40 -7.39
N SER A 150 -15.55 5.95 -8.42
CA SER A 150 -16.14 5.16 -9.50
C SER A 150 -15.07 4.28 -10.13
N GLU A 151 -15.43 3.05 -10.51
CA GLU A 151 -14.53 2.21 -11.29
C GLU A 151 -14.10 2.97 -12.57
N PRO A 152 -12.80 2.96 -12.92
CA PRO A 152 -12.36 3.60 -14.14
C PRO A 152 -13.04 2.94 -15.34
N GLU A 153 -13.75 3.73 -16.15
CA GLU A 153 -14.33 3.28 -17.42
C GLU A 153 -13.18 2.74 -18.30
N LEU A 154 -13.11 1.41 -18.45
CA LEU A 154 -12.12 0.67 -19.24
C LEU A 154 -11.98 1.19 -20.69
N GLU A 155 -12.97 1.94 -21.18
CA GLU A 155 -13.09 2.41 -22.55
C GLU A 155 -12.04 3.47 -22.94
N GLN A 156 -11.56 4.30 -21.99
CA GLN A 156 -10.59 5.35 -22.32
C GLN A 156 -9.17 4.81 -22.58
N PHE A 157 -8.80 3.67 -21.97
CA PHE A 157 -7.50 3.03 -22.21
C PHE A 157 -7.43 2.30 -23.56
N VAL A 158 -8.55 1.70 -24.00
CA VAL A 158 -8.60 0.97 -25.28
C VAL A 158 -8.57 1.93 -26.47
N GLN A 159 -9.23 3.08 -26.39
CA GLN A 159 -9.25 4.06 -27.48
C GLN A 159 -7.86 4.69 -27.74
N HIS A 160 -7.08 4.98 -26.70
CA HIS A 160 -5.72 5.51 -26.88
C HIS A 160 -4.71 4.46 -27.40
N ALA A 161 -4.89 3.18 -27.06
CA ALA A 161 -4.06 2.10 -27.58
C ALA A 161 -4.38 1.78 -29.06
N ALA A 162 -5.66 1.83 -29.44
CA ALA A 162 -6.10 1.56 -30.81
C ALA A 162 -5.71 2.66 -31.82
N PHE A 163 -5.53 3.92 -31.38
CA PHE A 163 -5.10 5.01 -32.25
C PHE A 163 -3.59 5.07 -32.52
N ASN A 164 -2.76 4.39 -31.71
CA ASN A 164 -1.30 4.36 -31.90
C ASN A 164 -0.76 3.08 -32.55
N SER A 165 -1.60 2.09 -32.84
CA SER A 165 -1.21 0.87 -33.55
C SER A 165 -1.29 1.03 -35.09
N GLN A 166 -0.45 1.91 -35.63
CA GLN A 166 0.09 1.76 -37.00
C GLN A 166 1.59 1.47 -36.97
N ILE A 167 2.03 0.64 -36.03
CA ILE A 167 3.35 0.01 -36.12
C ILE A 167 3.15 -1.33 -36.81
N LYS A 168 3.47 -1.40 -38.11
CA LYS A 168 3.66 -2.68 -38.82
C LYS A 168 4.82 -3.42 -38.14
N ILE A 169 4.51 -4.28 -37.19
CA ILE A 169 5.48 -5.22 -36.63
C ILE A 169 5.73 -6.28 -37.71
N LYS A 170 6.82 -6.12 -38.46
CA LYS A 170 7.32 -7.15 -39.36
C LYS A 170 8.08 -8.14 -38.48
N LEU A 171 7.47 -9.29 -38.16
CA LEU A 171 8.16 -10.39 -37.49
C LEU A 171 9.20 -10.98 -38.45
N THR A 172 10.44 -10.51 -38.37
CA THR A 172 11.60 -11.22 -38.91
C THR A 172 12.03 -12.24 -37.88
N ASP A 173 11.67 -13.50 -38.11
CA ASP A 173 12.21 -14.61 -37.35
C ASP A 173 13.69 -14.81 -37.74
N ALA A 174 14.56 -14.76 -36.74
CA ALA A 174 15.99 -14.92 -36.89
C ALA A 174 16.50 -15.84 -35.78
N ARG A 175 16.18 -17.14 -35.87
CA ARG A 175 16.91 -18.20 -35.17
C ARG A 175 17.08 -19.44 -36.05
N THR A 176 18.27 -19.50 -36.64
CA THR A 176 18.92 -20.67 -37.22
C THR A 176 18.93 -21.86 -36.27
N VAL A 177 18.68 -23.08 -36.79
CA VAL A 177 19.41 -24.30 -36.38
C VAL A 177 19.71 -25.12 -37.64
N PHE A 178 20.94 -25.64 -37.68
CA PHE A 178 21.60 -26.40 -38.74
C PHE A 178 21.02 -27.81 -38.98
N LEU A 179 21.34 -28.31 -40.19
CA LEU A 179 21.51 -29.72 -40.65
C LEU A 179 20.27 -30.58 -40.96
N SER A 180 20.13 -30.90 -42.25
CA SER A 180 20.25 -32.30 -42.70
C SER A 180 20.71 -32.35 -44.17
N TRP A 181 21.63 -33.28 -44.45
CA TRP A 181 21.96 -33.75 -45.79
C TRP A 181 20.94 -34.81 -46.22
N ASP A 182 20.38 -34.65 -47.41
CA ASP A 182 20.38 -35.63 -48.51
C ASP A 182 19.89 -34.96 -49.80
#